data_AF-A0A257GW98-F1
#
_entry.id   AF-A0A257GW98-F1
#
_cell.length_a   1.000
_cell.length_b   1.000
_cell.length_c   1.000
_cell.angle_alpha   90.00
_cell.angle_beta   90.00
_cell.angle_gamma   90.00
#
_symmetry.space_group_name_H-M   'P 1'
#
loop_
_entity.id
_entity.type
_entity.pdbx_description
1 polymer ?
#
loop_
_entity_poly.entity_id
_entity_poly.type
_entity_poly.pdbx_seq_one_letter_code
_entity_poly.pdbx_strand_id
1 'polypeptide(L)'
;LPKMRENTSTVGQELELVRAYLNILQMRMGTRLEFSIAAPDDLLNKSFPPMMLPSLVENAIKHGLEPVREGGRIDVQVQRIVSPQGDRIVIDVRDTGKGLVATAPQMGGGVGLSNLRERLTAIYGENARFKLESNTPRGVIATIDIPTEAPSAPGTAMAAAALATPPLEPAPTTGWGKAVHLTSKSHSMWARVVSRTFVVLMVTLCAVFLLALLSLYTGWMPVQVGDLQLDGVEGMALGSVGLLVAFGVLALAILVVVAVMYGLGFLFAALLILIPAAILISLFPVVSPFIVIGLAIYWFSKHKAHSKGKRPF
;
A
#
# COMPACT_ATOMS: atom_id res chain seq x y z
N LEU A 1 -13.06 -14.28 -3.90
CA LEU A 1 -13.23 -13.81 -5.29
C LEU A 1 -12.15 -14.46 -6.17
N PRO A 2 -12.48 -15.51 -6.95
CA PRO A 2 -11.52 -16.33 -7.70
C PRO A 2 -11.32 -15.80 -9.13
N LYS A 3 -10.85 -14.55 -9.29
CA LYS A 3 -10.38 -13.99 -10.58
C LYS A 3 -8.93 -13.48 -10.53
N MET A 4 -8.25 -13.56 -9.39
CA MET A 4 -6.88 -13.03 -9.20
C MET A 4 -5.76 -13.91 -9.80
N ARG A 5 -6.07 -14.89 -10.66
CA ARG A 5 -5.10 -15.82 -11.25
C ARG A 5 -5.01 -15.76 -12.78
N GLU A 6 -5.71 -14.83 -13.43
CA GLU A 6 -5.59 -14.63 -14.87
C GLU A 6 -4.41 -13.69 -15.15
N ASN A 7 -3.45 -14.14 -15.97
CA ASN A 7 -2.29 -13.34 -16.40
C ASN A 7 -2.65 -12.34 -17.52
N THR A 8 -3.90 -12.32 -17.96
CA THR A 8 -4.41 -11.52 -19.08
C THR A 8 -5.81 -11.00 -18.75
N SER A 9 -6.06 -9.72 -19.03
CA SER A 9 -7.38 -9.07 -18.91
C SER A 9 -7.67 -8.33 -20.22
N THR A 10 -8.83 -7.71 -20.30
CA THR A 10 -9.17 -6.75 -21.37
C THR A 10 -9.33 -5.34 -20.80
N VAL A 11 -9.26 -4.34 -21.67
CA VAL A 11 -9.57 -2.95 -21.29
C VAL A 11 -10.98 -2.87 -20.67
N GLY A 12 -11.97 -3.52 -21.28
CA GLY A 12 -13.35 -3.53 -20.79
C GLY A 12 -13.47 -4.11 -19.38
N GLN A 13 -12.85 -5.25 -19.11
CA GLN A 13 -12.85 -5.85 -17.77
C GLN A 13 -12.22 -4.95 -16.71
N GLU A 14 -11.13 -4.26 -17.04
CA GLU A 14 -10.49 -3.32 -16.11
C GLU A 14 -11.34 -2.08 -15.87
N LEU A 15 -12.01 -1.56 -16.90
CA LEU A 15 -12.96 -0.45 -16.77
C LEU A 15 -14.20 -0.84 -15.95
N GLU A 16 -14.70 -2.08 -16.06
CA GLU A 16 -15.78 -2.60 -15.21
C GLU A 16 -15.38 -2.65 -13.74
N LEU A 17 -14.17 -3.14 -13.45
CA LEU A 17 -13.62 -3.15 -12.10
C LEU A 17 -13.50 -1.74 -11.53
N VAL A 18 -12.97 -0.81 -12.32
CA VAL A 18 -12.88 0.61 -11.96
C VAL A 18 -14.27 1.20 -11.72
N ARG A 19 -15.25 0.93 -12.59
CA ARG A 19 -16.63 1.42 -12.45
C ARG A 19 -17.27 0.90 -11.17
N ALA A 20 -17.14 -0.39 -10.88
CA ALA A 20 -17.64 -0.99 -9.65
C ALA A 20 -16.99 -0.37 -8.41
N TYR A 21 -15.68 -0.17 -8.45
CA TYR A 21 -14.93 0.47 -7.36
C TYR A 21 -15.37 1.92 -7.11
N LEU A 22 -15.46 2.73 -8.17
CA LEU A 22 -15.87 4.13 -8.07
C LEU A 22 -17.33 4.28 -7.63
N ASN A 23 -18.23 3.40 -8.06
CA ASN A 23 -19.62 3.37 -7.57
C ASN A 23 -19.68 3.16 -6.05
N ILE A 24 -18.95 2.19 -5.51
CA ILE A 24 -18.90 1.92 -4.06
C ILE A 24 -18.36 3.15 -3.31
N LEU A 25 -17.34 3.80 -3.84
CA LEU A 25 -16.77 5.00 -3.23
C LEU A 25 -17.69 6.21 -3.33
N GLN A 26 -18.42 6.37 -4.43
CA GLN A 26 -19.41 7.42 -4.60
C GLN A 26 -20.56 7.26 -3.59
N MET A 27 -21.02 6.03 -3.34
CA MET A 27 -21.99 5.76 -2.27
C MET A 27 -21.46 6.16 -0.89
N ARG A 28 -20.16 5.96 -0.62
CA ARG A 28 -19.52 6.31 0.66
C ARG A 28 -19.28 7.82 0.81
N MET A 29 -18.86 8.49 -0.26
CA MET A 29 -18.44 9.90 -0.25
C MET A 29 -19.58 10.86 -0.61
N GLY A 30 -20.70 10.34 -1.12
CA GLY A 30 -21.82 11.13 -1.60
C GLY A 30 -21.42 12.05 -2.75
N THR A 31 -21.88 13.30 -2.70
CA THR A 31 -21.62 14.34 -3.72
C THR A 31 -20.16 14.78 -3.81
N ARG A 32 -19.28 14.30 -2.92
CA ARG A 32 -17.84 14.63 -2.93
C ARG A 32 -17.04 13.85 -3.97
N LEU A 33 -17.63 12.86 -4.64
CA LEU A 33 -16.98 12.11 -5.71
C LEU A 33 -17.83 12.12 -6.97
N GLU A 34 -17.34 12.80 -7.99
CA GLU A 34 -17.83 12.69 -9.36
C GLU A 34 -16.87 11.83 -10.18
N PHE A 35 -17.39 11.07 -11.15
CA PHE A 35 -16.51 10.36 -12.06
C PHE A 35 -17.13 10.16 -13.44
N SER A 36 -16.27 10.01 -14.45
CA SER A 36 -16.67 9.57 -15.78
C SER A 36 -15.70 8.51 -16.32
N ILE A 37 -16.24 7.59 -17.12
CA ILE A 37 -15.45 6.55 -17.79
C ILE A 37 -15.90 6.51 -19.24
N ALA A 38 -14.98 6.81 -20.15
CA ALA A 38 -15.24 6.84 -21.59
C ALA A 38 -14.20 5.99 -22.33
N ALA A 39 -14.69 5.09 -23.19
CA ALA A 39 -13.87 4.25 -24.04
C ALA A 39 -14.63 3.91 -25.34
N PRO A 40 -13.97 3.94 -26.51
CA PRO A 40 -14.50 3.38 -27.75
C PRO A 40 -14.77 1.87 -27.65
N ASP A 41 -15.88 1.41 -28.23
CA ASP A 41 -16.30 -0.01 -28.18
C ASP A 41 -15.26 -0.96 -28.81
N ASP A 42 -14.55 -0.51 -29.86
CA ASP A 42 -13.51 -1.29 -30.55
C ASP A 42 -12.28 -1.57 -29.69
N LEU A 43 -12.10 -0.84 -28.58
CA LEU A 43 -11.00 -1.01 -27.65
C LEU A 43 -11.34 -1.90 -26.45
N LEU A 44 -12.62 -2.14 -26.15
CA LEU A 44 -13.03 -2.86 -24.94
C LEU A 44 -12.48 -4.28 -24.89
N ASN A 45 -12.37 -4.96 -26.02
CA ASN A 45 -11.89 -6.35 -26.11
C ASN A 45 -10.36 -6.46 -26.28
N LYS A 46 -9.63 -5.34 -26.29
CA LYS A 46 -8.17 -5.35 -26.45
C LYS A 46 -7.50 -5.86 -25.17
N SER A 47 -6.46 -6.67 -25.35
CA SER A 47 -5.69 -7.25 -24.24
C SER A 47 -5.02 -6.15 -23.42
N PHE A 48 -5.15 -6.24 -22.11
CA PHE A 48 -4.60 -5.29 -21.16
C PHE A 48 -4.14 -6.00 -19.89
N PRO A 49 -3.03 -5.58 -19.24
CA PRO A 49 -2.57 -6.27 -18.05
C PRO A 49 -3.57 -6.07 -16.89
N PRO A 50 -3.93 -7.13 -16.15
CA PRO A 50 -4.93 -7.03 -15.08
C PRO A 50 -4.49 -6.12 -13.93
N MET A 51 -5.42 -5.49 -13.22
CA MET A 51 -5.21 -4.63 -12.05
C MET A 51 -4.39 -3.35 -12.30
N MET A 52 -4.23 -2.93 -13.55
CA MET A 52 -3.47 -1.72 -13.87
C MET A 52 -4.33 -0.47 -13.70
N LEU A 53 -5.57 -0.45 -14.23
CA LEU A 53 -6.46 0.70 -14.05
C LEU A 53 -7.00 0.84 -12.63
N PRO A 54 -7.44 -0.26 -11.95
CA PRO A 54 -7.85 -0.18 -10.55
C PRO A 54 -6.77 0.41 -9.65
N SER A 55 -5.50 0.06 -9.86
CA SER A 55 -4.40 0.59 -9.03
C SER A 55 -4.15 2.09 -9.26
N LEU A 56 -4.29 2.59 -10.51
CA LEU A 56 -4.19 4.02 -10.80
C LEU A 56 -5.35 4.81 -10.17
N VAL A 57 -6.57 4.28 -10.25
CA VAL A 57 -7.75 4.91 -9.66
C VAL A 57 -7.69 4.89 -8.14
N GLU A 58 -7.22 3.79 -7.54
CA GLU A 58 -6.97 3.71 -6.10
C GLU A 58 -5.95 4.77 -5.64
N ASN A 59 -4.87 4.97 -6.41
CA ASN A 59 -3.90 6.02 -6.13
C ASN A 59 -4.51 7.42 -6.23
N ALA A 60 -5.32 7.69 -7.26
CA ALA A 60 -6.02 8.96 -7.44
C ALA A 60 -6.97 9.27 -6.26
N ILE A 61 -7.71 8.26 -5.77
CA ILE A 61 -8.56 8.41 -4.59
C ILE A 61 -7.73 8.66 -3.34
N LYS A 62 -6.83 7.73 -2.97
CA LYS A 62 -6.13 7.77 -1.67
C LYS A 62 -5.18 8.96 -1.54
N HIS A 63 -4.45 9.26 -2.60
CA HIS A 63 -3.41 10.28 -2.56
C HIS A 63 -3.88 11.61 -3.12
N GLY A 64 -4.83 11.61 -4.06
CA GLY A 64 -5.38 12.81 -4.69
C GLY A 64 -6.59 13.38 -3.94
N LEU A 65 -7.69 12.62 -3.87
CA LEU A 65 -9.00 13.11 -3.43
C LEU A 65 -9.25 13.00 -1.93
N GLU A 66 -8.85 11.91 -1.25
CA GLU A 66 -9.06 11.73 0.20
C GLU A 66 -8.49 12.88 1.05
N PRO A 67 -7.30 13.44 0.76
CA PRO A 67 -6.77 14.58 1.50
C PRO A 67 -7.53 15.89 1.29
N VAL A 68 -8.43 15.96 0.30
CA VAL A 68 -9.15 17.17 -0.11
C VAL A 68 -10.55 17.16 0.48
N ARG A 69 -10.88 18.17 1.29
CA ARG A 69 -12.18 18.25 1.96
C ARG A 69 -13.34 18.48 0.99
N GLU A 70 -13.17 19.29 -0.05
CA GLU A 70 -14.25 19.56 -1.01
C GLU A 70 -14.63 18.33 -1.85
N GLY A 71 -13.77 17.31 -1.90
CA GLY A 71 -13.93 16.18 -2.80
C GLY A 71 -13.28 16.44 -4.16
N GLY A 72 -13.74 15.75 -5.19
CA GLY A 72 -13.23 15.95 -6.53
C GLY A 72 -13.81 15.01 -7.57
N ARG A 73 -13.17 15.03 -8.73
CA ARG A 73 -13.57 14.27 -9.90
C ARG A 73 -12.46 13.34 -10.35
N ILE A 74 -12.85 12.16 -10.82
CA ILE A 74 -11.97 11.22 -11.53
C ILE A 74 -12.52 10.94 -12.93
N ASP A 75 -11.72 11.18 -13.96
CA ASP A 75 -12.07 10.88 -15.34
C ASP A 75 -11.13 9.80 -15.90
N VAL A 76 -11.70 8.71 -16.40
CA VAL A 76 -10.96 7.65 -17.09
C VAL A 76 -11.30 7.71 -18.57
N GLN A 77 -10.30 7.98 -19.41
CA GLN A 77 -10.47 8.10 -20.86
C GLN A 77 -9.55 7.13 -21.57
N VAL A 78 -10.13 6.33 -22.47
CA VAL A 78 -9.40 5.42 -23.36
C VAL A 78 -9.50 5.95 -24.78
N GLN A 79 -8.37 6.04 -25.48
CA GLN A 79 -8.29 6.53 -26.84
C GLN A 79 -7.40 5.63 -27.68
N ARG A 80 -7.76 5.49 -28.96
CA ARG A 80 -6.91 4.88 -29.97
C ARG A 80 -6.09 5.99 -30.64
N ILE A 81 -4.77 5.83 -30.70
CA ILE A 81 -3.89 6.71 -31.45
C ILE A 81 -3.27 5.88 -32.57
N VAL A 82 -3.64 6.21 -33.80
CA VAL A 82 -3.02 5.64 -35.01
C VAL A 82 -1.96 6.60 -35.49
N SER A 83 -0.70 6.17 -35.50
CA SER A 83 0.41 6.95 -36.03
C SER A 83 1.26 6.10 -36.99
N PRO A 84 2.20 6.71 -37.76
CA PRO A 84 3.15 5.95 -38.58
C PRO A 84 3.99 4.94 -37.79
N GLN A 85 4.08 5.12 -36.47
CA GLN A 85 4.82 4.25 -35.54
C GLN A 85 3.95 3.10 -35.00
N GLY A 86 2.69 2.99 -35.44
CA GLY A 86 1.78 1.90 -35.10
C GLY A 86 0.47 2.34 -34.47
N ASP A 87 -0.38 1.36 -34.24
CA ASP A 87 -1.67 1.50 -33.56
C ASP A 87 -1.49 1.33 -32.05
N ARG A 88 -1.95 2.31 -31.28
CA ARG A 88 -1.70 2.40 -29.84
C ARG A 88 -2.96 2.70 -29.06
N ILE A 89 -3.01 2.18 -27.84
CA ILE A 89 -4.03 2.48 -26.84
C ILE A 89 -3.42 3.42 -25.81
N VAL A 90 -4.05 4.58 -25.63
CA VAL A 90 -3.71 5.55 -24.58
C VAL A 90 -4.85 5.58 -23.58
N ILE A 91 -4.52 5.41 -22.31
CA ILE A 91 -5.47 5.45 -21.20
C ILE A 91 -5.02 6.49 -20.19
N ASP A 92 -5.87 7.48 -19.98
CA ASP A 92 -5.68 8.52 -18.98
C ASP A 92 -6.58 8.27 -17.78
N VAL A 93 -6.00 8.35 -16.59
CA VAL A 93 -6.73 8.52 -15.33
C VAL A 93 -6.41 9.90 -14.80
N ARG A 94 -7.41 10.79 -14.82
CA ARG A 94 -7.28 12.19 -14.43
C ARG A 94 -8.03 12.43 -13.13
N ASP A 95 -7.39 13.07 -12.17
CA ASP A 95 -8.04 13.47 -10.93
C ASP A 95 -7.97 14.99 -10.72
N THR A 96 -8.87 15.52 -9.90
CA THR A 96 -8.84 16.93 -9.45
C THR A 96 -8.40 17.05 -7.98
N GLY A 97 -7.59 16.10 -7.52
CA GLY A 97 -7.07 16.02 -6.16
C GLY A 97 -6.03 17.09 -5.84
N LYS A 98 -5.23 16.85 -4.81
CA LYS A 98 -4.21 17.78 -4.33
C LYS A 98 -3.05 18.04 -5.32
N GLY A 99 -2.91 17.22 -6.36
CA GLY A 99 -1.83 17.30 -7.34
C GLY A 99 -0.51 16.67 -6.90
N LEU A 100 0.51 16.81 -7.76
CA LEU A 100 1.87 16.33 -7.51
C LEU A 100 2.58 17.28 -6.54
N VAL A 101 2.64 16.94 -5.26
CA VAL A 101 3.38 17.74 -4.28
C VAL A 101 4.87 17.41 -4.37
N ALA A 102 5.71 18.42 -4.64
CA ALA A 102 7.16 18.27 -4.83
C ALA A 102 7.95 17.99 -3.53
N THR A 103 7.30 17.92 -2.36
CA THR A 103 7.96 17.78 -1.06
C THR A 103 7.99 16.34 -0.56
N ALA A 104 9.20 15.76 -0.63
CA ALA A 104 9.72 14.56 0.04
C ALA A 104 9.02 13.21 -0.23
N PRO A 105 9.78 12.13 -0.45
CA PRO A 105 9.20 10.80 -0.58
C PRO A 105 8.64 10.39 0.78
N GLN A 106 7.31 10.34 0.91
CA GLN A 106 6.70 9.58 1.99
C GLN A 106 7.21 8.13 1.86
N MET A 107 7.91 7.63 2.89
CA MET A 107 8.39 6.25 2.94
C MET A 107 7.20 5.30 2.69
N GLY A 108 7.17 4.70 1.50
CA GLY A 108 6.11 3.76 1.07
C GLY A 108 5.27 4.20 -0.14
N GLY A 109 5.26 5.48 -0.52
CA GLY A 109 4.36 6.00 -1.56
C GLY A 109 4.74 5.71 -3.02
N GLY A 110 5.99 5.31 -3.29
CA GLY A 110 6.50 5.07 -4.66
C GLY A 110 6.34 3.64 -5.19
N VAL A 111 5.99 2.67 -4.33
CA VAL A 111 6.05 1.23 -4.64
C VAL A 111 5.00 0.81 -5.67
N GLY A 112 3.79 1.40 -5.61
CA GLY A 112 2.70 1.05 -6.53
C GLY A 112 3.00 1.45 -7.99
N LEU A 113 3.49 2.67 -8.18
CA LEU A 113 3.80 3.20 -9.52
C LEU A 113 5.10 2.63 -10.08
N SER A 114 6.09 2.29 -9.25
CA SER A 114 7.28 1.56 -9.71
C SER A 114 6.93 0.16 -10.19
N ASN A 115 6.10 -0.58 -9.44
CA ASN A 115 5.66 -1.92 -9.83
C ASN A 115 4.83 -1.90 -11.12
N LEU A 116 3.98 -0.89 -11.28
CA LEU A 116 3.21 -0.66 -12.51
C LEU A 116 4.16 -0.48 -13.71
N ARG A 117 5.19 0.36 -13.54
CA ARG A 117 6.18 0.63 -14.58
C ARG A 117 7.00 -0.62 -14.93
N GLU A 118 7.49 -1.36 -13.93
CA GLU A 118 8.21 -2.62 -14.12
C GLU A 118 7.37 -3.65 -14.87
N ARG A 119 6.07 -3.74 -14.53
CA ARG A 119 5.16 -4.66 -15.20
C ARG A 119 4.87 -4.29 -16.66
N LEU A 120 4.71 -2.99 -16.95
CA LEU A 120 4.60 -2.53 -18.34
C LEU A 120 5.86 -2.87 -19.14
N THR A 121 7.04 -2.64 -18.57
CA THR A 121 8.31 -2.99 -19.19
C THR A 121 8.44 -4.50 -19.39
N ALA A 122 7.98 -5.33 -18.45
CA ALA A 122 8.05 -6.79 -18.58
C ALA A 122 7.18 -7.35 -19.71
N ILE A 123 6.04 -6.70 -20.01
CA ILE A 123 5.07 -7.18 -21.01
C ILE A 123 5.33 -6.56 -22.38
N TYR A 124 5.65 -5.27 -22.44
CA TYR A 124 5.73 -4.50 -23.69
C TYR A 124 7.14 -3.98 -23.99
N GLY A 125 8.11 -4.19 -23.09
CA GLY A 125 9.46 -3.66 -23.24
C GLY A 125 9.46 -2.13 -23.34
N GLU A 126 10.26 -1.62 -24.27
CA GLU A 126 10.36 -0.18 -24.56
C GLU A 126 9.13 0.38 -25.31
N ASN A 127 8.22 -0.49 -25.76
CA ASN A 127 7.02 -0.08 -26.48
C ASN A 127 5.90 0.40 -25.57
N ALA A 128 6.02 0.28 -24.25
CA ALA A 128 5.09 0.90 -23.30
C ALA A 128 5.66 2.18 -22.69
N ARG A 129 4.78 3.14 -22.44
CA ARG A 129 5.09 4.38 -21.73
C ARG A 129 4.11 4.58 -20.58
N PHE A 130 4.64 5.06 -19.47
CA PHE A 130 3.84 5.51 -18.33
C PHE A 130 4.30 6.90 -17.91
N LYS A 131 3.36 7.84 -17.86
CA LYS A 131 3.61 9.25 -17.51
C LYS A 131 2.70 9.68 -16.37
N LEU A 132 3.20 10.63 -15.59
CA LEU A 132 2.47 11.33 -14.55
C LEU A 132 2.71 12.82 -14.74
N GLU A 133 1.64 13.57 -14.91
CA GLU A 133 1.66 14.99 -15.18
C GLU A 133 0.69 15.71 -14.24
N SER A 134 0.92 16.99 -13.98
CA SER A 134 -0.02 17.80 -13.20
C SER A 134 -1.27 18.07 -14.04
N ASN A 135 -2.45 17.90 -13.44
CA ASN A 135 -3.72 18.29 -14.05
C ASN A 135 -3.99 19.78 -13.78
N THR A 136 -4.70 20.45 -14.70
CA THR A 136 -5.08 21.87 -14.59
C THR A 136 -6.60 21.98 -14.39
N PRO A 137 -7.10 22.79 -13.44
CA PRO A 137 -6.37 23.72 -12.56
C PRO A 137 -5.64 23.03 -11.39
N ARG A 138 -5.93 21.75 -11.10
CA ARG A 138 -5.30 20.96 -10.04
C ARG A 138 -5.49 19.46 -10.26
N GLY A 139 -4.65 18.65 -9.61
CA GLY A 139 -4.72 17.19 -9.62
C GLY A 139 -3.61 16.53 -10.43
N VAL A 140 -3.80 15.27 -10.83
CA VAL A 140 -2.79 14.48 -11.57
C VAL A 140 -3.42 13.81 -12.78
N ILE A 141 -2.64 13.67 -13.86
CA ILE A 141 -2.96 12.85 -15.03
C ILE A 141 -1.96 11.70 -15.06
N ALA A 142 -2.45 10.48 -14.90
CA ALA A 142 -1.69 9.25 -15.08
C ALA A 142 -2.01 8.64 -16.44
N THR A 143 -1.02 8.55 -17.31
CA THR A 143 -1.19 8.09 -18.70
C THR A 143 -0.44 6.78 -18.92
N ILE A 144 -1.16 5.74 -19.34
CA ILE A 144 -0.61 4.50 -19.87
C ILE A 144 -0.72 4.55 -21.39
N ASP A 145 0.38 4.29 -22.08
CA ASP A 145 0.44 4.28 -23.54
C ASP A 145 1.14 2.98 -24.00
N ILE A 146 0.38 2.10 -24.64
CA ILE A 146 0.80 0.75 -25.05
C ILE A 146 0.42 0.47 -26.50
N PRO A 147 1.09 -0.45 -27.20
CA PRO A 147 0.63 -0.90 -28.51
C PRO A 147 -0.70 -1.65 -28.39
N THR A 148 -1.57 -1.52 -29.41
CA THR A 148 -2.88 -2.18 -29.45
C THR A 148 -2.77 -3.70 -29.52
N GLU A 149 -1.68 -4.21 -30.09
CA GLU A 149 -1.31 -5.62 -30.07
C GLU A 149 -0.12 -5.80 -29.13
N ALA A 150 -0.23 -6.75 -28.20
CA ALA A 150 0.94 -7.18 -27.44
C ALA A 150 1.97 -7.76 -28.42
N PRO A 151 3.28 -7.49 -28.27
CA PRO A 151 4.28 -8.09 -29.13
C PRO A 151 4.09 -9.61 -29.11
N SER A 152 3.86 -10.18 -30.29
CA SER A 152 3.83 -11.63 -30.46
C SER A 152 5.18 -12.16 -30.00
N ALA A 153 5.22 -12.74 -28.80
CA ALA A 153 6.35 -13.57 -28.43
C ALA A 153 6.49 -14.65 -29.53
N PRO A 154 7.69 -14.85 -30.13
CA PRO A 154 7.88 -15.97 -31.05
C PRO A 154 7.61 -17.26 -30.25
N GLY A 155 6.46 -17.89 -30.49
CA GLY A 155 6.04 -19.09 -29.77
C GLY A 155 4.53 -19.33 -29.61
N THR A 156 3.65 -18.46 -30.12
CA THR A 156 2.20 -18.64 -29.90
C THR A 156 1.56 -19.78 -30.70
N ALA A 157 2.27 -20.37 -31.69
CA ALA A 157 1.80 -21.56 -32.40
C ALA A 157 2.14 -22.89 -31.69
N MET A 158 3.05 -22.91 -30.70
CA MET A 158 3.36 -24.11 -29.89
C MET A 158 2.60 -24.17 -28.56
N ALA A 159 2.04 -23.06 -28.07
CA ALA A 159 1.34 -23.02 -26.78
C ALA A 159 -0.06 -23.66 -26.80
N ALA A 160 -0.74 -23.68 -27.95
CA ALA A 160 -2.07 -24.30 -28.06
C ALA A 160 -2.02 -25.83 -28.24
N ALA A 161 -0.94 -26.36 -28.82
CA ALA A 161 -0.77 -27.80 -29.05
C ALA A 161 0.00 -28.53 -27.92
N ALA A 162 0.71 -27.81 -27.04
CA ALA A 162 1.46 -28.39 -25.91
C ALA A 162 0.63 -28.64 -24.63
N LEU A 163 -0.68 -28.33 -24.64
CA LEU A 163 -1.59 -28.48 -23.50
C LEU A 163 -2.01 -29.94 -23.19
N ALA A 164 -1.40 -30.93 -23.84
CA ALA A 164 -1.43 -32.33 -23.40
C ALA A 164 -0.02 -32.78 -23.02
N THR A 165 0.53 -32.22 -21.95
CA THR A 165 1.72 -32.77 -21.27
C THR A 165 1.29 -33.34 -19.91
N PRO A 166 1.71 -34.57 -19.55
CA PRO A 166 1.42 -35.18 -18.25
C PRO A 166 2.07 -34.37 -17.12
N PRO A 167 1.63 -34.54 -15.86
CA PRO A 167 2.02 -33.65 -14.76
C PRO A 167 3.54 -33.61 -14.60
N LEU A 168 4.15 -32.46 -14.92
CA LEU A 168 5.56 -32.21 -14.65
C LEU A 168 5.74 -32.03 -13.14
N GLU A 169 6.59 -32.87 -12.55
CA GLU A 169 7.07 -32.70 -11.19
C GLU A 169 7.68 -31.29 -11.00
N PRO A 170 7.47 -30.64 -9.85
CA PRO A 170 7.94 -29.29 -9.63
C PRO A 170 9.48 -29.24 -9.65
N ALA A 171 10.02 -28.31 -10.44
CA ALA A 171 11.44 -28.00 -10.50
C ALA A 171 12.01 -27.74 -9.09
N PRO A 172 13.27 -28.13 -8.81
CA PRO A 172 13.88 -27.95 -7.51
C PRO A 172 13.98 -26.45 -7.20
N THR A 173 13.11 -26.00 -6.30
CA THR A 173 13.20 -24.66 -5.75
C THR A 173 14.49 -24.58 -4.95
N THR A 174 15.48 -23.81 -5.40
CA THR A 174 16.64 -23.47 -4.57
C THR A 174 16.10 -22.89 -3.26
N GLY A 175 16.41 -23.53 -2.13
CA GLY A 175 15.82 -23.23 -0.81
C GLY A 175 15.90 -21.76 -0.38
N TRP A 176 16.85 -21.02 -0.95
CA TRP A 176 17.03 -19.58 -0.77
C TRP A 176 15.87 -18.71 -1.26
N GLY A 177 15.25 -19.03 -2.40
CA GLY A 177 14.07 -18.30 -2.89
C GLY A 177 12.86 -18.49 -1.99
N LYS A 178 12.76 -19.66 -1.35
CA LYS A 178 11.75 -19.92 -0.32
C LYS A 178 12.07 -19.21 1.01
N ALA A 179 13.34 -19.08 1.39
CA ALA A 179 13.72 -18.39 2.62
C ALA A 179 13.49 -16.87 2.57
N VAL A 180 13.77 -16.21 1.45
CA VAL A 180 13.70 -14.73 1.34
C VAL A 180 12.25 -14.19 1.29
N HIS A 181 11.29 -14.94 0.72
CA HIS A 181 9.88 -14.51 0.73
C HIS A 181 9.18 -14.79 2.07
N LEU A 182 9.74 -15.64 2.93
CA LEU A 182 9.25 -15.89 4.29
C LEU A 182 9.69 -14.78 5.27
N THR A 183 10.87 -14.18 5.08
CA THR A 183 11.41 -13.12 5.95
C THR A 183 10.82 -11.73 5.69
N SER A 184 10.31 -11.44 4.48
CA SER A 184 9.64 -10.16 4.20
C SER A 184 8.16 -10.16 4.59
N LYS A 185 7.50 -11.33 4.58
CA LYS A 185 6.10 -11.48 4.96
C LYS A 185 5.89 -11.37 6.47
N SER A 186 6.88 -11.78 7.27
CA SER A 186 6.85 -11.74 8.74
C SER A 186 6.77 -10.32 9.31
N HIS A 187 7.43 -9.33 8.69
CA HIS A 187 7.44 -7.94 9.16
C HIS A 187 6.03 -7.30 9.12
N SER A 188 5.31 -7.46 8.00
CA SER A 188 3.95 -6.91 7.85
C SER A 188 2.90 -7.63 8.70
N MET A 189 3.13 -8.91 9.03
CA MET A 189 2.23 -9.68 9.89
C MET A 189 2.41 -9.29 11.35
N TRP A 190 3.65 -9.14 11.80
CA TRP A 190 3.95 -8.77 13.19
C TRP A 190 3.45 -7.35 13.53
N ALA A 191 3.67 -6.38 12.64
CA ALA A 191 3.15 -5.01 12.82
C ALA A 191 1.61 -4.97 12.87
N ARG A 192 0.92 -5.77 12.04
CA ARG A 192 -0.54 -5.87 12.06
C ARG A 192 -1.07 -6.52 13.34
N VAL A 193 -0.39 -7.54 13.87
CA VAL A 193 -0.78 -8.20 15.11
C VAL A 193 -0.62 -7.25 16.29
N VAL A 194 0.55 -6.61 16.43
CA VAL A 194 0.82 -5.66 17.53
C VAL A 194 -0.16 -4.48 17.50
N SER A 195 -0.42 -3.91 16.31
CA SER A 195 -1.36 -2.79 16.15
C SER A 195 -2.80 -3.20 16.52
N ARG A 196 -3.27 -4.37 16.09
CA ARG A 196 -4.61 -4.87 16.45
C ARG A 196 -4.75 -5.09 17.95
N THR A 197 -3.75 -5.70 18.59
CA THR A 197 -3.75 -5.93 20.04
C THR A 197 -3.80 -4.61 20.81
N PHE A 198 -3.02 -3.60 20.39
CA PHE A 198 -3.06 -2.26 20.99
C PHE A 198 -4.45 -1.62 20.88
N VAL A 199 -5.07 -1.66 19.70
CA VAL A 199 -6.41 -1.10 19.49
C VAL A 199 -7.44 -1.80 20.37
N VAL A 200 -7.41 -3.13 20.45
CA VAL A 200 -8.33 -3.90 21.31
C VAL A 200 -8.14 -3.54 22.79
N LEU A 201 -6.89 -3.45 23.27
CA LEU A 201 -6.60 -3.04 24.65
C LEU A 201 -7.11 -1.62 24.95
N MET A 202 -6.87 -0.66 24.05
CA MET A 202 -7.35 0.72 24.23
C MET A 202 -8.88 0.82 24.22
N VAL A 203 -9.55 0.11 23.31
CA VAL A 203 -11.02 0.09 23.25
C VAL A 203 -11.59 -0.54 24.53
N THR A 204 -10.99 -1.63 25.01
CA THR A 204 -11.41 -2.30 26.24
C THR A 204 -11.23 -1.37 27.44
N LEU A 205 -10.07 -0.71 27.54
CA LEU A 205 -9.79 0.26 28.60
C LEU A 205 -10.77 1.43 28.59
N CYS A 206 -11.09 1.96 27.40
CA CYS A 206 -12.06 3.04 27.23
C CYS A 206 -13.48 2.60 27.64
N ALA A 207 -13.89 1.38 27.28
CA ALA A 207 -15.18 0.83 27.69
C ALA A 207 -15.27 0.67 29.23
N VAL A 208 -14.21 0.17 29.87
CA VAL A 208 -14.15 0.06 31.34
C VAL A 208 -14.21 1.43 32.00
N PHE A 209 -13.49 2.43 31.46
CA PHE A 209 -13.54 3.80 31.94
C PHE A 209 -14.94 4.40 31.83
N LEU A 210 -15.62 4.23 30.70
CA LEU A 210 -16.99 4.72 30.52
C LEU A 210 -17.99 4.02 31.47
N LEU A 211 -17.84 2.71 31.69
CA LEU A 211 -18.66 1.99 32.67
C LEU A 211 -18.43 2.47 34.10
N ALA A 212 -17.18 2.77 34.46
CA ALA A 212 -16.84 3.31 35.77
C ALA A 212 -17.38 4.75 35.96
N LEU A 213 -17.31 5.59 34.92
CA LEU A 213 -17.98 6.91 34.93
C LEU A 213 -19.49 6.78 35.08
N LEU A 214 -20.11 5.84 34.36
CA LEU A 214 -21.54 5.60 34.43
C LEU A 214 -21.96 5.16 35.83
N SER A 215 -21.24 4.20 36.41
CA SER A 215 -21.48 3.69 37.77
C SER A 215 -21.31 4.78 38.84
N LEU A 216 -20.33 5.68 38.65
CA LEU A 216 -20.15 6.85 39.50
C LEU A 216 -21.33 7.82 39.38
N TYR A 217 -21.79 8.09 38.16
CA TYR A 217 -22.89 9.02 37.91
C TYR A 217 -24.26 8.48 38.37
N THR A 218 -24.47 7.16 38.30
CA THR A 218 -25.69 6.51 38.80
C THR A 218 -25.69 6.31 40.31
N GLY A 219 -24.61 6.69 41.00
CA GLY A 219 -24.48 6.50 42.46
C GLY A 219 -24.29 5.04 42.89
N TRP A 220 -23.94 4.15 41.96
CA TRP A 220 -23.66 2.74 42.25
C TRP A 220 -22.29 2.54 42.88
N MET A 221 -21.35 3.48 42.68
CA MET A 221 -20.07 3.53 43.38
C MET A 221 -19.96 4.81 44.22
N PRO A 222 -20.05 4.73 45.56
CA PRO A 222 -19.77 5.87 46.42
C PRO A 222 -18.28 6.22 46.41
N VAL A 223 -17.95 7.51 46.40
CA VAL A 223 -16.56 7.99 46.47
C VAL A 223 -16.16 8.13 47.94
N GLN A 224 -15.25 7.27 48.39
CA GLN A 224 -14.68 7.31 49.73
C GLN A 224 -13.25 7.85 49.68
N VAL A 225 -12.96 8.83 50.53
CA VAL A 225 -11.61 9.37 50.72
C VAL A 225 -11.27 9.27 52.21
N GLY A 226 -10.49 8.25 52.58
CA GLY A 226 -10.28 7.89 53.99
C GLY A 226 -11.59 7.40 54.62
N ASP A 227 -11.95 7.94 55.79
CA ASP A 227 -13.20 7.62 56.50
C ASP A 227 -14.39 8.50 56.07
N LEU A 228 -14.19 9.44 55.13
CA LEU A 228 -15.22 10.36 54.66
C LEU A 228 -15.85 9.88 53.36
N GLN A 229 -17.17 9.67 53.39
CA GLN A 229 -17.97 9.46 52.20
C GLN A 229 -18.36 10.83 51.62
N LEU A 230 -17.93 11.09 50.39
CA LEU A 230 -18.25 12.34 49.70
C LEU A 230 -19.51 12.13 48.87
N ASP A 231 -20.63 12.62 49.38
CA ASP A 231 -21.92 12.56 48.72
C ASP A 231 -22.18 13.80 47.85
N GLY A 232 -22.99 13.65 46.80
CA GLY A 232 -23.41 14.74 45.93
C GLY A 232 -22.40 15.14 44.84
N VAL A 233 -22.51 16.39 44.35
CA VAL A 233 -21.79 16.88 43.17
C VAL A 233 -20.28 16.94 43.39
N GLU A 234 -19.84 17.25 44.61
CA GLU A 234 -18.42 17.33 44.96
C GLU A 234 -17.73 15.96 44.93
N GLY A 235 -18.41 14.91 45.41
CA GLY A 235 -17.94 13.53 45.33
C GLY A 235 -17.83 13.04 43.88
N MET A 236 -18.81 13.35 43.04
CA MET A 236 -18.77 13.02 41.60
C MET A 236 -17.62 13.72 40.87
N ALA A 237 -17.38 15.00 41.16
CA ALA A 237 -16.27 15.74 40.55
C ALA A 237 -14.92 15.12 40.92
N LEU A 238 -14.68 14.86 42.21
CA LEU A 238 -13.44 14.22 42.68
C LEU A 238 -13.26 12.80 42.12
N GLY A 239 -14.31 11.99 42.11
CA GLY A 239 -14.28 10.64 41.55
C GLY A 239 -13.96 10.63 40.06
N SER A 240 -14.55 11.56 39.28
CA SER A 240 -14.30 11.65 37.84
C SER A 240 -12.86 12.05 37.50
N VAL A 241 -12.27 12.97 38.28
CA VAL A 241 -10.86 13.37 38.15
C VAL A 241 -9.93 12.21 38.49
N GLY A 242 -10.20 11.49 39.58
CA GLY A 242 -9.41 10.31 39.96
C GLY A 242 -9.45 9.22 38.89
N LEU A 243 -10.64 8.96 38.33
CA LEU A 243 -10.82 7.99 37.26
C LEU A 243 -10.08 8.40 35.98
N LEU A 244 -10.10 9.69 35.63
CA LEU A 244 -9.41 10.22 34.45
C LEU A 244 -7.88 10.09 34.59
N VAL A 245 -7.34 10.38 35.77
CA VAL A 245 -5.90 10.20 36.07
C VAL A 245 -5.53 8.72 35.98
N ALA A 246 -6.31 7.83 36.58
CA ALA A 246 -6.07 6.38 36.51
C ALA A 246 -6.10 5.85 35.07
N PHE A 247 -7.08 6.30 34.28
CA PHE A 247 -7.16 5.98 32.85
C PHE A 247 -5.92 6.47 32.09
N GLY A 248 -5.50 7.71 32.30
CA GLY A 248 -4.32 8.28 31.65
C GLY A 248 -3.04 7.51 31.97
N VAL A 249 -2.83 7.15 33.23
CA VAL A 249 -1.67 6.34 33.67
C VAL A 249 -1.67 4.97 33.01
N LEU A 250 -2.82 4.28 33.00
CA LEU A 250 -2.94 2.95 32.41
C LEU A 250 -2.78 2.97 30.88
N ALA A 251 -3.31 4.01 30.22
CA ALA A 251 -3.13 4.21 28.79
C ALA A 251 -1.66 4.47 28.41
N LEU A 252 -0.97 5.30 29.19
CA LEU A 252 0.46 5.55 29.01
C LEU A 252 1.28 4.27 29.23
N ALA A 253 0.95 3.47 30.26
CA ALA A 253 1.63 2.20 30.52
C ALA A 253 1.48 1.23 29.34
N ILE A 254 0.27 1.07 28.79
CA ILE A 254 0.02 0.22 27.61
C ILE A 254 0.81 0.74 26.40
N LEU A 255 0.84 2.05 26.18
CA LEU A 255 1.60 2.66 25.09
C LEU A 255 3.10 2.37 25.22
N VAL A 256 3.68 2.54 26.41
CA VAL A 256 5.10 2.27 26.68
C VAL A 256 5.42 0.80 26.46
N VAL A 257 4.60 -0.12 26.98
CA VAL A 257 4.80 -1.57 26.78
C VAL A 257 4.78 -1.92 25.29
N VAL A 258 3.83 -1.40 24.52
CA VAL A 258 3.76 -1.66 23.08
C VAL A 258 4.94 -1.06 22.33
N ALA A 259 5.37 0.16 22.69
CA ALA A 259 6.55 0.79 22.10
C ALA A 259 7.84 0.00 22.39
N VAL A 260 8.00 -0.49 23.63
CA VAL A 260 9.12 -1.35 24.03
C VAL A 260 9.08 -2.67 23.29
N MET A 261 7.92 -3.33 23.21
CA MET A 261 7.77 -4.56 22.43
C MET A 261 8.15 -4.35 20.97
N TYR A 262 7.73 -3.23 20.37
CA TYR A 262 8.07 -2.88 18.99
C TYR A 262 9.58 -2.66 18.79
N GLY A 263 10.19 -1.86 19.66
CA GLY A 263 11.64 -1.58 19.63
C GLY A 263 12.48 -2.83 19.89
N LEU A 264 12.08 -3.67 20.85
CA LEU A 264 12.78 -4.90 21.18
C LEU A 264 12.66 -5.93 20.07
N GLY A 265 11.50 -6.04 19.41
CA GLY A 265 11.34 -6.90 18.22
C GLY A 265 12.24 -6.48 17.06
N PHE A 266 12.44 -5.18 16.86
CA PHE A 266 13.40 -4.66 15.87
C PHE A 266 14.85 -5.00 16.25
N LEU A 267 15.19 -4.88 17.54
CA LEU A 267 16.51 -5.24 18.05
C LEU A 267 16.81 -6.73 17.87
N PHE A 268 15.87 -7.62 18.19
CA PHE A 268 16.03 -9.07 17.96
C PHE A 268 16.17 -9.40 16.48
N ALA A 269 15.39 -8.79 15.59
CA ALA A 269 15.53 -8.99 14.15
C ALA A 269 16.89 -8.53 13.63
N ALA A 270 17.37 -7.36 14.10
CA ALA A 270 18.70 -6.87 13.78
C ALA A 270 19.79 -7.83 14.29
N LEU A 271 19.66 -8.33 15.52
CA LEU A 271 20.59 -9.29 16.13
C LEU A 271 20.65 -10.61 15.35
N LEU A 272 19.50 -11.11 14.89
CA LEU A 272 19.37 -12.35 14.12
C LEU A 272 20.03 -12.25 12.74
N ILE A 273 20.20 -11.03 12.21
CA ILE A 273 20.93 -10.77 10.97
C ILE A 273 22.41 -10.49 11.26
N LEU A 274 22.70 -9.70 12.29
CA LEU A 274 24.05 -9.25 12.63
C LEU A 274 24.92 -10.36 13.21
N ILE A 275 24.39 -11.24 14.06
CA ILE A 275 25.18 -12.31 14.67
C ILE A 275 25.70 -13.30 13.61
N PRO A 276 24.86 -13.86 12.71
CA PRO A 276 25.36 -14.75 11.67
C PRO A 276 26.33 -14.05 10.71
N ALA A 277 26.07 -12.78 10.38
CA ALA A 277 26.97 -11.99 9.55
C ALA A 277 28.34 -11.77 10.24
N ALA A 278 28.35 -11.43 11.53
CA ALA A 278 29.56 -11.26 12.32
C ALA A 278 30.35 -12.57 12.47
N ILE A 279 29.67 -13.68 12.72
CA ILE A 279 30.26 -15.02 12.76
C ILE A 279 30.88 -15.36 11.40
N LEU A 280 30.16 -15.14 10.30
CA LEU A 280 30.66 -15.40 8.94
C LEU A 280 31.89 -14.55 8.60
N ILE A 281 31.88 -13.27 8.95
CA ILE A 281 33.02 -12.36 8.78
C ILE A 281 34.21 -12.82 9.62
N SER A 282 33.97 -13.29 10.85
CA SER A 282 35.02 -13.80 11.74
C SER A 282 35.61 -15.13 11.26
N LEU A 283 34.82 -16.03 10.68
CA LEU A 283 35.30 -17.29 10.14
C LEU A 283 36.04 -17.14 8.81
N PHE A 284 35.70 -16.12 8.01
CA PHE A 284 36.27 -15.92 6.68
C PHE A 284 36.79 -14.48 6.48
N PRO A 285 37.91 -14.10 7.13
CA PRO A 285 38.45 -12.74 7.07
C PRO A 285 38.78 -12.28 5.65
N VAL A 286 39.16 -13.22 4.77
CA VAL A 286 39.50 -12.95 3.37
C VAL A 286 38.29 -12.54 2.54
N VAL A 287 37.07 -12.96 2.94
CA VAL A 287 35.82 -12.67 2.22
C VAL A 287 35.16 -11.37 2.71
N SER A 288 35.54 -10.90 3.91
CA SER A 288 35.03 -9.68 4.55
C SER A 288 35.10 -8.42 3.65
N PRO A 289 36.24 -8.12 2.96
CA PRO A 289 36.31 -6.94 2.09
C PRO A 289 35.30 -7.00 0.94
N PHE A 290 35.04 -8.19 0.39
CA PHE A 290 34.10 -8.36 -0.72
C PHE A 290 32.64 -8.21 -0.29
N ILE A 291 32.30 -8.64 0.92
CA ILE A 291 30.96 -8.45 1.50
C ILE A 291 30.71 -6.96 1.74
N VAL A 292 31.68 -6.24 2.30
CA VAL A 292 31.58 -4.78 2.54
C VAL A 292 31.52 -4.01 1.22
N ILE A 293 32.33 -4.38 0.23
CA ILE A 293 32.29 -3.78 -1.12
C ILE A 293 30.95 -4.08 -1.80
N GLY A 294 30.42 -5.29 -1.69
CA GLY A 294 29.11 -5.64 -2.23
C GLY A 294 27.96 -4.84 -1.60
N LEU A 295 27.97 -4.67 -0.27
CA LEU A 295 27.02 -3.81 0.45
C LEU A 295 27.17 -2.34 0.05
N ALA A 296 28.40 -1.85 -0.11
CA ALA A 296 28.67 -0.48 -0.56
C ALA A 296 28.21 -0.24 -2.00
N ILE A 297 28.46 -1.18 -2.92
CA ILE A 297 27.98 -1.12 -4.31
C ILE A 297 26.45 -1.16 -4.36
N TYR A 298 25.82 -2.03 -3.58
CA TYR A 298 24.36 -2.08 -3.46
C TYR A 298 23.79 -0.75 -2.94
N TRP A 299 24.39 -0.20 -1.88
CA TRP A 299 23.99 1.07 -1.29
C TRP A 299 24.17 2.25 -2.27
N PHE A 300 25.32 2.33 -2.95
CA PHE A 300 25.58 3.34 -3.97
C PHE A 300 24.69 3.19 -5.20
N SER A 301 24.43 1.98 -5.68
CA SER A 301 23.53 1.72 -6.81
C SER A 301 22.11 2.18 -6.48
N LYS A 302 21.63 1.85 -5.28
CA LYS A 302 20.32 2.29 -4.77
C LYS A 302 20.24 3.81 -4.60
N HIS A 303 21.32 4.47 -4.16
CA HIS A 303 21.37 5.93 -4.03
C HIS A 303 21.53 6.67 -5.37
N LYS A 304 22.25 6.10 -6.36
CA LYS A 304 22.43 6.70 -7.69
C LYS A 304 21.12 6.70 -8.49
N ALA A 305 20.24 5.72 -8.26
CA ALA A 305 18.90 5.68 -8.81
C ALA A 305 18.04 6.90 -8.38
N HIS A 306 18.30 7.47 -7.21
CA HIS A 306 17.61 8.69 -6.73
C HIS A 306 18.18 10.00 -7.27
N SER A 307 19.42 10.01 -7.82
CA SER A 307 20.07 11.21 -8.34
C SER A 307 19.81 11.47 -9.83
N LYS A 308 19.53 10.44 -10.63
CA LYS A 308 19.31 10.57 -12.09
C LYS A 308 17.92 11.12 -12.49
N GLY A 309 17.05 11.46 -11.55
CA GLY A 309 15.72 12.04 -11.81
C GLY A 309 15.67 13.56 -11.98
N LYS A 310 16.80 14.27 -11.83
CA LYS A 310 16.89 15.72 -12.10
C LYS A 310 17.74 15.95 -13.36
N ARG A 311 17.09 16.04 -14.52
CA ARG A 311 17.65 16.83 -15.63
C ARG A 311 16.74 18.03 -15.84
N PRO A 312 17.31 19.25 -15.98
CA PRO A 312 16.53 20.43 -16.27
C PRO A 312 16.19 20.43 -17.76
N PHE A 313 14.91 20.53 -18.08
CA PHE A 313 14.37 21.24 -19.24
C PHE A 313 13.03 21.83 -18.81
#